data_AF-A0A9X2B459-F1
#
_entry.id   AF-A0A9X2B459-F1
#
_cell.length_a   1.000
_cell.length_b   1.000
_cell.length_c   1.000
_cell.angle_alpha   90.00
_cell.angle_beta   90.00
_cell.angle_gamma   90.00
#
_symmetry.space_group_name_H-M   'P 1'
#
loop_
_entity.id
_entity.type
_entity.pdbx_description
1 polymer ?
#
loop_
_entity_poly.entity_id
_entity_poly.type
_entity_poly.pdbx_seq_one_letter_code
_entity_poly.pdbx_strand_id
1 'polypeptide(L)'
;MVREKDNIDVQGALTEIKRLEREVRLRGHWIGWLWFMMGVVIAAFGVLAPPVTTGWLQYVVTLAVPVLGIFALFFAARQQVVSRVNQWIQYPVTWIFCGFVLVDVIFRLSMHPDHLSIWVVILGVLPAIPCWYAAWRVWRS
;
A
#
# COMPACT_ATOMS: atom_id res chain seq x y z
N MET A 1 -21.61 -53.83 -11.71
CA MET A 1 -21.14 -53.47 -10.36
C MET A 1 -19.83 -52.72 -10.48
N VAL A 2 -19.75 -51.58 -9.80
CA VAL A 2 -18.54 -50.80 -9.44
C VAL A 2 -17.78 -50.09 -10.58
N ARG A 3 -18.13 -48.81 -10.78
CA ARG A 3 -17.17 -47.75 -11.14
C ARG A 3 -17.38 -46.58 -10.17
N GLU A 4 -17.14 -46.86 -8.91
CA GLU A 4 -17.26 -45.95 -7.76
C GLU A 4 -15.84 -45.60 -7.28
N LYS A 5 -15.04 -45.00 -8.17
CA LYS A 5 -13.66 -44.57 -7.86
C LYS A 5 -13.37 -43.09 -8.12
N ASP A 6 -14.27 -42.36 -8.77
CA ASP A 6 -14.11 -40.91 -9.02
C ASP A 6 -14.71 -40.02 -7.91
N ASN A 7 -15.43 -40.59 -6.95
CA ASN A 7 -16.17 -39.80 -5.95
C ASN A 7 -15.38 -39.53 -4.65
N ILE A 8 -14.22 -40.17 -4.47
CA ILE A 8 -13.46 -40.15 -3.19
C ILE A 8 -12.40 -39.04 -3.14
N ASP A 9 -12.00 -38.44 -4.26
CA ASP A 9 -10.95 -37.38 -4.25
C ASP A 9 -11.50 -35.95 -4.40
N VAL A 10 -12.78 -35.78 -4.77
CA VAL A 10 -13.40 -34.45 -4.96
C VAL A 10 -13.62 -33.75 -3.61
N GLN A 11 -14.06 -34.49 -2.58
CA GLN A 11 -14.22 -33.91 -1.24
C GLN A 11 -12.87 -33.62 -0.57
N GLY A 12 -11.85 -34.46 -0.81
CA GLY A 12 -10.47 -34.21 -0.36
C GLY A 12 -9.90 -32.93 -1.00
N ALA A 13 -9.98 -32.83 -2.33
CA ALA A 13 -9.54 -31.65 -3.06
C ALA A 13 -10.28 -30.37 -2.65
N LEU A 14 -11.61 -30.42 -2.44
CA LEU A 14 -12.38 -29.27 -1.96
C LEU A 14 -11.98 -28.83 -0.54
N THR A 15 -11.60 -29.77 0.32
CA THR A 15 -11.16 -29.48 1.68
C THR A 15 -9.77 -28.85 1.68
N GLU A 16 -8.87 -29.37 0.83
CA GLU A 16 -7.53 -28.81 0.60
C GLU A 16 -7.61 -27.39 0.01
N ILE A 17 -8.49 -27.16 -0.97
CA ILE A 17 -8.75 -25.84 -1.57
C ILE A 17 -9.26 -24.86 -0.53
N LYS A 18 -10.24 -25.25 0.31
CA LYS A 18 -10.75 -24.38 1.40
C LYS A 18 -9.69 -24.07 2.44
N ARG A 19 -8.79 -25.01 2.73
CA ARG A 19 -7.68 -24.81 3.67
C ARG A 19 -6.65 -23.82 3.11
N LEU A 20 -6.26 -24.00 1.85
CA LEU A 20 -5.38 -23.08 1.13
C LEU A 20 -6.01 -21.70 0.98
N GLU A 21 -7.31 -21.60 0.69
CA GLU A 21 -8.04 -20.34 0.60
C GLU A 21 -8.03 -19.59 1.95
N ARG A 22 -8.18 -20.30 3.07
CA ARG A 22 -8.09 -19.72 4.42
C ARG A 22 -6.68 -19.19 4.74
N GLU A 23 -5.64 -19.95 4.39
CA GLU A 23 -4.24 -19.53 4.58
C GLU A 23 -3.87 -18.34 3.69
N VAL A 24 -4.34 -18.35 2.44
CA VAL A 24 -4.16 -17.24 1.49
C VAL A 24 -4.89 -15.99 2.01
N ARG A 25 -6.09 -16.14 2.57
CA ARG A 25 -6.84 -15.01 3.15
C ARG A 25 -6.17 -14.44 4.41
N LEU A 26 -5.61 -15.28 5.27
CA LEU A 26 -4.82 -14.83 6.43
C LEU A 26 -3.54 -14.10 5.99
N ARG A 27 -2.83 -14.61 4.98
CA ARG A 27 -1.68 -13.92 4.38
C ARG A 27 -2.08 -12.62 3.66
N GLY A 28 -3.27 -12.58 3.05
CA GLY A 28 -3.84 -11.39 2.43
C GLY A 28 -4.07 -10.25 3.43
N HIS A 29 -4.54 -10.54 4.65
CA HIS A 29 -4.72 -9.50 5.67
C HIS A 29 -3.43 -8.80 6.08
N TRP A 30 -2.28 -9.50 6.02
CA TRP A 30 -0.97 -8.92 6.32
C TRP A 30 -0.57 -7.84 5.29
N ILE A 31 -0.87 -8.06 4.01
CA ILE A 31 -0.64 -7.03 2.98
C ILE A 31 -1.54 -5.81 3.21
N GLY A 32 -2.79 -6.01 3.65
CA GLY A 32 -3.69 -4.92 3.99
C GLY A 32 -3.14 -4.07 5.15
N TRP A 33 -2.57 -4.73 6.17
CA TRP A 33 -1.88 -4.05 7.26
C TRP A 33 -0.64 -3.28 6.82
N LEU A 34 0.17 -3.81 5.89
CA LEU A 34 1.31 -3.09 5.31
C LEU A 34 0.86 -1.81 4.60
N TRP A 35 -0.18 -1.89 3.77
CA TRP A 35 -0.73 -0.72 3.08
C TRP A 35 -1.25 0.33 4.06
N PHE A 36 -1.94 -0.12 5.12
CA PHE A 36 -2.42 0.77 6.17
C PHE A 36 -1.28 1.49 6.88
N MET A 37 -0.30 0.73 7.39
CA MET A 37 0.86 1.29 8.09
C MET A 37 1.67 2.23 7.21
N MET A 38 1.82 1.91 5.93
CA MET A 38 2.51 2.79 4.99
C MET A 38 1.75 4.10 4.78
N GLY A 39 0.42 4.06 4.65
CA GLY A 39 -0.39 5.28 4.62
C GLY A 39 -0.20 6.12 5.89
N VAL A 40 -0.17 5.49 7.07
CA VAL A 40 0.08 6.19 8.34
C VAL A 40 1.46 6.83 8.36
N VAL A 41 2.52 6.08 7.98
CA VAL A 41 3.88 6.60 7.95
C VAL A 41 3.98 7.78 7.00
N ILE A 42 3.43 7.67 5.79
CA ILE A 42 3.47 8.74 4.79
C ILE A 42 2.71 9.99 5.26
N ALA A 43 1.52 9.83 5.83
CA ALA A 43 0.75 10.94 6.38
C ALA A 43 1.49 11.62 7.55
N ALA A 44 1.97 10.82 8.52
CA ALA A 44 2.73 11.33 9.65
C ALA A 44 3.97 12.09 9.17
N PHE A 45 4.65 11.54 8.18
CA PHE A 45 5.85 12.13 7.63
C PHE A 45 5.58 13.43 6.86
N GLY A 46 4.55 13.45 6.02
CA GLY A 46 4.13 14.65 5.30
C GLY A 46 3.75 15.80 6.24
N VAL A 47 3.14 15.50 7.38
CA VAL A 47 2.72 16.49 8.37
C VAL A 47 3.88 16.92 9.28
N LEU A 48 4.73 16.00 9.71
CA LEU A 48 5.74 16.24 10.75
C LEU A 48 7.12 16.62 10.22
N ALA A 49 7.46 16.31 8.96
CA ALA A 49 8.75 16.71 8.41
C ALA A 49 8.99 18.24 8.37
N PRO A 50 8.04 19.09 7.93
CA PRO A 50 8.25 20.54 7.85
C PRO A 50 8.72 21.21 9.15
N PRO A 51 8.09 20.97 10.33
CA PRO A 51 8.54 21.59 11.58
C PRO A 51 9.83 20.97 12.17
N VAL A 52 10.23 19.77 11.74
CA VAL A 52 11.33 19.01 12.38
C VAL A 52 12.62 19.02 11.55
N THR A 53 12.52 19.25 10.23
CA THR A 53 13.67 19.26 9.32
C THR A 53 13.94 20.66 8.79
N THR A 54 15.19 21.12 8.86
CA THR A 54 15.63 22.42 8.34
C THR A 54 16.79 22.25 7.36
N GLY A 55 16.88 23.16 6.38
CA GLY A 55 17.99 23.22 5.43
C GLY A 55 18.09 21.96 4.54
N TRP A 56 19.31 21.48 4.30
CA TRP A 56 19.58 20.35 3.38
C TRP A 56 18.86 19.05 3.77
N LEU A 57 18.62 18.84 5.07
CA LEU A 57 17.93 17.67 5.60
C LEU A 57 16.49 17.60 5.11
N GLN A 58 15.80 18.73 4.99
CA GLN A 58 14.42 18.80 4.49
C GLN A 58 14.32 18.26 3.05
N TYR A 59 15.31 18.57 2.19
CA TYR A 59 15.34 18.08 0.81
C TYR A 59 15.58 16.58 0.72
N VAL A 60 16.58 16.09 1.46
CA VAL A 60 16.89 14.65 1.50
C VAL A 60 15.68 13.89 1.99
N VAL A 61 15.05 14.38 3.04
CA VAL A 61 13.90 13.77 3.67
C VAL A 61 12.64 13.81 2.77
N THR A 62 12.39 14.94 2.13
CA THR A 62 11.26 15.12 1.17
C THR A 62 11.37 14.19 -0.03
N LEU A 63 12.58 13.80 -0.45
CA LEU A 63 12.80 12.89 -1.57
C LEU A 63 12.94 11.44 -1.13
N ALA A 64 13.69 11.15 -0.07
CA ALA A 64 14.02 9.80 0.36
C ALA A 64 12.79 9.03 0.83
N VAL A 65 11.90 9.65 1.61
CA VAL A 65 10.70 8.96 2.13
C VAL A 65 9.74 8.51 1.03
N PRO A 66 9.34 9.36 0.08
CA PRO A 66 8.51 8.89 -1.02
C PRO A 66 9.21 7.86 -1.91
N VAL A 67 10.51 8.00 -2.16
CA VAL A 67 11.29 6.99 -2.92
C VAL A 67 11.31 5.65 -2.20
N LEU A 68 11.54 5.63 -0.88
CA LEU A 68 11.50 4.42 -0.07
C LEU A 68 10.08 3.83 -0.01
N GLY A 69 9.04 4.66 0.06
CA GLY A 69 7.64 4.22 0.00
C GLY A 69 7.30 3.55 -1.34
N ILE A 70 7.70 4.16 -2.46
CA ILE A 70 7.55 3.58 -3.80
C ILE A 70 8.33 2.27 -3.92
N PHE A 71 9.56 2.22 -3.39
CA PHE A 71 10.39 1.01 -3.43
C PHE A 71 9.80 -0.11 -2.57
N ALA A 72 9.32 0.20 -1.36
CA ALA A 72 8.63 -0.75 -0.49
C ALA A 72 7.36 -1.28 -1.14
N LEU A 73 6.60 -0.42 -1.83
CA LEU A 73 5.43 -0.83 -2.62
C LEU A 73 5.80 -1.76 -3.78
N PHE A 74 6.84 -1.43 -4.52
CA PHE A 74 7.30 -2.23 -5.63
C PHE A 74 7.80 -3.61 -5.16
N PHE A 75 8.50 -3.64 -4.04
CA PHE A 75 8.98 -4.87 -3.43
C PHE A 75 7.83 -5.71 -2.87
N ALA A 76 6.87 -5.08 -2.18
CA ALA A 76 5.66 -5.75 -1.69
C ALA A 76 4.78 -6.29 -2.84
N ALA A 77 4.71 -5.59 -3.97
CA ALA A 77 4.03 -6.07 -5.18
C ALA A 77 4.74 -7.26 -5.85
N ARG A 78 6.07 -7.39 -5.65
CA ARG A 78 6.88 -8.51 -6.15
C ARG A 78 6.85 -9.73 -5.23
N GLN A 79 6.51 -9.57 -3.95
CA GLN A 79 6.39 -10.66 -3.00
C GLN A 79 5.06 -11.42 -3.19
N GLN A 80 5.12 -12.36 -4.13
CA GLN A 80 4.20 -13.47 -4.43
C GLN A 80 3.17 -13.83 -3.34
N VAL A 81 1.88 -13.48 -3.54
CA VAL A 81 0.65 -14.34 -3.55
C VAL A 81 -0.52 -13.47 -4.07
N VAL A 82 -0.43 -12.96 -5.30
CA VAL A 82 -1.40 -11.98 -5.83
C VAL A 82 -2.22 -12.66 -6.91
N SER A 83 -3.49 -12.97 -6.62
CA SER A 83 -4.46 -13.37 -7.66
C SER A 83 -4.46 -12.29 -8.77
N ARG A 84 -4.61 -12.68 -10.04
CA ARG A 84 -4.63 -11.73 -11.19
C ARG A 84 -5.52 -10.49 -10.94
N VAL A 85 -6.62 -10.67 -10.21
CA VAL A 85 -7.56 -9.61 -9.83
C VAL A 85 -6.91 -8.55 -8.93
N ASN A 86 -6.07 -8.96 -7.98
CA ASN A 86 -5.41 -8.05 -7.05
C ASN A 86 -4.27 -7.26 -7.73
N GLN A 87 -3.66 -7.83 -8.79
CA GLN A 87 -2.65 -7.16 -9.61
C GLN A 87 -3.25 -6.01 -10.44
N TRP A 88 -4.47 -6.18 -10.94
CA TRP A 88 -5.20 -5.14 -11.70
C TRP A 88 -5.59 -3.93 -10.84
N ILE A 89 -5.75 -4.11 -9.52
CA ILE A 89 -6.06 -3.02 -8.59
C ILE A 89 -4.77 -2.32 -8.12
N GLN A 90 -3.67 -3.05 -7.95
CA GLN A 90 -2.40 -2.46 -7.50
C GLN A 90 -1.87 -1.40 -8.46
N TYR A 91 -1.78 -1.69 -9.76
CA TYR A 91 -1.21 -0.75 -10.74
C TYR A 91 -1.86 0.64 -10.75
N PRO A 92 -3.20 0.78 -10.87
CA PRO A 92 -3.83 2.11 -10.85
C PRO A 92 -3.68 2.79 -9.50
N VAL A 93 -3.76 2.07 -8.38
CA VAL A 93 -3.56 2.66 -7.05
C VAL A 93 -2.13 3.18 -6.87
N THR A 94 -1.13 2.43 -7.33
CA THR A 94 0.27 2.88 -7.30
C THR A 94 0.48 4.11 -8.18
N TRP A 95 -0.15 4.18 -9.35
CA TRP A 95 -0.08 5.37 -10.20
C TRP A 95 -0.69 6.61 -9.55
N ILE A 96 -1.87 6.48 -8.94
CA ILE A 96 -2.53 7.56 -8.19
C ILE A 96 -1.66 7.99 -7.01
N PHE A 97 -1.13 7.02 -6.26
CA PHE A 97 -0.19 7.26 -5.16
C PHE A 97 1.04 8.06 -5.62
N CYS A 98 1.72 7.58 -6.67
CA CYS A 98 2.88 8.27 -7.24
C CYS A 98 2.52 9.67 -7.70
N GLY A 99 1.35 9.88 -8.30
CA GLY A 99 0.84 11.19 -8.71
C GLY A 99 0.70 12.16 -7.52
N PHE A 100 0.07 11.72 -6.42
CA PHE A 100 -0.08 12.56 -5.23
C PHE A 100 1.23 12.85 -4.53
N VAL A 101 2.12 11.87 -4.45
CA VAL A 101 3.49 12.07 -3.96
C VAL A 101 4.21 13.13 -4.78
N LEU A 102 4.12 13.05 -6.11
CA LEU A 102 4.77 14.00 -7.01
C LEU A 102 4.25 15.43 -6.80
N VAL A 103 2.93 15.58 -6.64
CA VAL A 103 2.30 16.87 -6.34
C VAL A 103 2.77 17.43 -5.00
N ASP A 104 2.82 16.60 -3.95
CA ASP A 104 3.30 17.02 -2.62
C ASP A 104 4.79 17.42 -2.67
N VAL A 105 5.63 16.66 -3.36
CA VAL A 105 7.06 16.97 -3.54
C VAL A 105 7.25 18.28 -4.30
N ILE A 106 6.56 18.47 -5.43
CA ILE A 106 6.62 19.72 -6.21
C ILE A 106 6.18 20.91 -5.35
N PHE A 107 5.11 20.75 -4.57
CA PHE A 107 4.62 21.80 -3.69
C PHE A 107 5.65 22.18 -2.63
N ARG A 108 6.25 21.22 -1.94
CA ARG A 108 7.28 21.48 -0.91
C ARG A 108 8.52 22.14 -1.48
N LEU A 109 8.96 21.70 -2.66
CA LEU A 109 10.11 22.29 -3.35
C LEU A 109 9.82 23.69 -3.91
N SER A 110 8.57 24.02 -4.23
CA SER A 110 8.21 25.33 -4.80
C SER A 110 7.88 26.37 -3.73
N MET A 111 7.19 25.97 -2.67
CA MET A 111 6.67 26.92 -1.67
C MET A 111 7.51 27.01 -0.40
N HIS A 112 8.43 26.06 -0.15
CA HIS A 112 9.24 25.97 1.07
C HIS A 112 8.45 26.33 2.34
N PRO A 113 7.42 25.54 2.68
CA PRO A 113 6.64 25.82 3.87
C PRO A 113 7.48 25.53 5.12
N ASP A 114 7.98 26.59 5.75
CA ASP A 114 8.73 26.50 7.02
C ASP A 114 7.84 26.28 8.25
N HIS A 115 6.52 26.39 8.07
CA HIS A 115 5.53 26.28 9.13
C HIS A 115 4.41 25.31 8.78
N LEU A 116 3.74 24.82 9.83
CA LEU A 116 2.66 23.84 9.74
C LEU A 116 1.37 24.50 9.21
N SER A 117 1.29 24.64 7.89
CA SER A 117 0.13 25.18 7.19
C SER A 117 -0.93 24.09 6.96
N ILE A 118 -2.20 24.49 6.92
CA ILE A 118 -3.33 23.60 6.57
C ILE A 118 -3.08 22.90 5.23
N TRP A 119 -2.47 23.60 4.26
CA TRP A 119 -2.12 23.03 2.96
C TRP A 119 -1.10 21.90 3.05
N VAL A 120 -0.14 22.03 3.96
CA VAL A 120 0.90 21.00 4.21
C VAL A 120 0.28 19.76 4.84
N VAL A 121 -0.72 19.93 5.71
CA VAL A 121 -1.46 18.82 6.29
C VAL A 121 -2.28 18.11 5.21
N ILE A 122 -3.03 18.87 4.40
CA ILE A 122 -3.85 18.29 3.33
C ILE A 122 -2.97 17.53 2.33
N LEU A 123 -1.90 18.15 1.85
CA LEU A 123 -1.00 17.55 0.86
C LEU A 123 -0.14 16.43 1.44
N GLY A 124 0.20 16.47 2.73
CA GLY A 124 0.89 15.37 3.41
C GLY A 124 0.04 14.13 3.60
N VAL A 125 -1.28 14.29 3.81
CA VAL A 125 -2.22 13.17 4.01
C VAL A 125 -2.76 12.64 2.68
N LEU A 126 -2.82 13.47 1.64
CA LEU A 126 -3.38 13.12 0.33
C LEU A 126 -2.80 11.81 -0.28
N PRO A 127 -1.46 11.60 -0.25
CA PRO A 127 -0.85 10.37 -0.74
C PRO A 127 -1.20 9.15 0.11
N ALA A 128 -1.61 9.30 1.37
CA ALA A 128 -2.00 8.18 2.22
C ALA A 128 -3.37 7.59 1.84
N ILE A 129 -4.24 8.37 1.21
CA ILE A 129 -5.60 7.97 0.80
C ILE A 129 -5.60 6.72 -0.09
N PRO A 130 -4.85 6.65 -1.21
CA PRO A 130 -4.78 5.44 -2.03
C PRO A 130 -4.26 4.22 -1.26
N CYS A 131 -3.35 4.43 -0.30
CA CYS A 131 -2.84 3.35 0.54
C CYS A 131 -3.92 2.79 1.48
N TRP A 132 -4.70 3.65 2.12
CA TRP A 132 -5.83 3.22 2.96
C TRP A 132 -6.95 2.59 2.14
N TYR A 133 -7.21 3.08 0.93
CA TYR A 133 -8.16 2.46 0.01
C TYR A 133 -7.74 1.04 -0.36
N ALA A 134 -6.46 0.83 -0.69
CA ALA A 134 -5.92 -0.52 -0.95
C ALA A 134 -6.04 -1.43 0.28
N ALA A 135 -5.70 -0.93 1.47
CA ALA A 135 -5.82 -1.69 2.72
C ALA A 135 -7.26 -2.16 2.96
N TRP A 136 -8.24 -1.26 2.85
CA TRP A 136 -9.66 -1.61 2.98
C TRP A 136 -10.03 -2.67 1.94
N ARG A 137 -9.71 -2.44 0.66
CA ARG A 137 -10.08 -3.36 -0.42
C ARG A 137 -9.60 -4.77 -0.14
N VAL A 138 -8.38 -4.94 0.38
CA VAL A 138 -7.83 -6.25 0.73
C VAL A 138 -8.54 -6.88 1.94
N TRP A 139 -8.88 -6.10 2.97
CA TRP A 139 -9.66 -6.62 4.09
C TRP A 139 -11.09 -7.03 3.72
N ARG A 140 -11.63 -6.50 2.61
CA ARG A 140 -12.96 -6.85 2.11
C ARG A 140 -12.98 -8.07 1.19
N SER A 141 -11.83 -8.50 0.67
CA SER A 141 -11.70 -9.72 -0.15
C SER A 141 -11.62 -11.02 0.68
#